data_AF-A0A4S4K678-F1
#
_entry.id   AF-A0A4S4K678-F1
#
_cell.length_a   1.000
_cell.length_b   1.000
_cell.length_c   1.000
_cell.angle_alpha   90.00
_cell.angle_beta   90.00
_cell.angle_gamma   90.00
#
_symmetry.space_group_name_H-M   'P 1'
#
loop_
_entity.id
_entity.type
_entity.pdbx_description
1 polymer ?
#
loop_
_entity_poly.entity_id
_entity_poly.type
_entity_poly.pdbx_seq_one_letter_code
_entity_poly.pdbx_strand_id
1 'polypeptide(L)'
;MQYIMLHLLGFKLSLDDLKDFRQLGSLTPGHPEAGDTDGIEATTSPLGQGFASAIGLGIAQAHMAAVYNEDSFDPINNYTYVFIGDGCLMEDVASEVASLAGHLQLGNLTYIYGNNHISHCQFKW
;
A
#
# COMPACT_ATOMS: atom_id res chain seq x y z
N MET A 1 12.99 -1.82 -1.79
CA MET A 1 12.66 -0.40 -2.03
C MET A 1 12.10 0.25 -0.78
N GLN A 2 10.95 -0.20 -0.28
CA GLN A 2 10.26 0.41 0.87
C GLN A 2 11.13 0.56 2.12
N TYR A 3 11.85 -0.47 2.55
CA TYR A 3 12.73 -0.39 3.73
C TYR A 3 13.84 0.67 3.59
N ILE A 4 14.40 0.84 2.39
CA ILE A 4 15.41 1.87 2.13
C ILE A 4 14.78 3.26 2.28
N MET A 5 13.57 3.45 1.77
CA MET A 5 12.83 4.71 1.95
C MET A 5 12.56 4.99 3.43
N LEU A 6 12.11 3.98 4.18
CA LEU A 6 11.84 4.12 5.62
C LEU A 6 13.10 4.51 6.40
N HIS A 7 14.23 3.86 6.14
CA HIS A 7 15.53 4.24 6.73
C HIS A 7 15.90 5.70 6.43
N LEU A 8 15.81 6.10 5.15
CA LEU A 8 16.16 7.46 4.72
C LEU A 8 15.21 8.53 5.26
N LEU A 9 13.94 8.18 5.50
CA LEU A 9 12.93 9.06 6.09
C LEU A 9 13.03 9.13 7.62
N GLY A 10 13.95 8.40 8.25
CA GLY A 10 14.20 8.46 9.69
C GLY A 10 13.24 7.63 10.54
N PHE A 11 12.56 6.64 9.96
CA PHE A 11 11.83 5.62 10.73
C PHE A 11 12.82 4.79 11.57
N LYS A 12 12.30 3.99 12.51
CA LYS A 12 13.09 3.11 13.38
C LYS A 12 13.62 1.88 12.62
N LEU A 13 14.41 2.15 11.59
CA LEU A 13 15.09 1.17 10.76
C LEU A 13 16.52 1.64 10.51
N SER A 14 17.50 0.92 11.03
CA SER A 14 18.91 1.25 10.89
C SER A 14 19.51 0.69 9.59
N LEU A 15 20.73 1.13 9.28
CA LEU A 15 21.49 0.55 8.17
C LEU A 15 21.85 -0.93 8.42
N ASP A 16 22.01 -1.34 9.68
CA ASP A 16 22.31 -2.72 10.01
C ASP A 16 21.07 -3.61 9.85
N ASP A 17 19.88 -3.12 10.20
CA ASP A 17 18.61 -3.82 9.91
C ASP A 17 18.41 -4.06 8.41
N LEU A 18 18.86 -3.13 7.56
CA LEU A 18 18.84 -3.29 6.10
C LEU A 18 19.81 -4.37 5.60
N LYS A 19 20.95 -4.56 6.28
CA LYS A 19 21.91 -5.62 5.93
C LYS A 19 21.37 -7.00 6.32
N ASP A 20 20.55 -7.07 7.36
CA ASP A 20 19.89 -8.29 7.82
C ASP A 20 18.60 -8.62 7.06
N PHE A 21 18.45 -8.11 5.84
CA PHE A 21 17.30 -8.41 4.98
C PHE A 21 17.07 -9.91 4.82
N ARG A 22 15.81 -10.33 5.05
CA ARG A 22 15.35 -11.72 4.97
C ARG A 22 16.01 -12.68 5.95
N GLN A 23 16.69 -12.17 6.99
CA GLN A 23 17.20 -13.01 8.06
C GLN A 23 16.11 -13.29 9.10
N LEU A 24 16.21 -14.45 9.75
CA LEU A 24 15.26 -14.86 10.79
C LEU A 24 15.28 -13.85 11.94
N GLY A 25 14.10 -13.32 12.30
CA GLY A 25 13.95 -12.33 13.37
C GLY A 25 14.39 -10.92 13.00
N SER A 26 14.73 -10.65 11.73
CA SER A 26 15.01 -9.30 11.25
C SER A 26 13.75 -8.43 11.20
N LEU A 27 13.93 -7.12 11.31
CA LEU A 27 12.88 -6.12 11.07
C LEU A 27 12.66 -5.85 9.57
N THR A 28 13.31 -6.61 8.68
CA THR A 28 13.26 -6.44 7.22
C THR A 28 12.93 -7.79 6.55
N PRO A 29 11.72 -8.34 6.80
CA PRO A 29 11.28 -9.59 6.21
C PRO A 29 11.18 -9.52 4.68
N GLY A 30 11.06 -10.69 4.05
CA GLY A 30 11.12 -10.78 2.58
C GLY A 30 10.00 -10.06 1.84
N HIS A 31 8.85 -9.91 2.48
CA HIS A 31 7.75 -9.05 2.08
C HIS A 31 7.38 -8.17 3.29
N PRO A 32 6.82 -6.97 3.09
CA PRO A 32 6.42 -6.11 4.19
C PRO A 32 5.36 -6.76 5.08
N GLU A 33 5.59 -6.72 6.39
CA GLU A 33 4.68 -7.23 7.41
C GLU A 33 4.32 -6.11 8.39
N ALA A 34 3.03 -5.82 8.54
CA ALA A 34 2.56 -4.82 9.48
C ALA A 34 2.76 -5.31 10.92
N GLY A 35 3.32 -4.45 11.77
CA GLY A 35 3.63 -4.75 13.17
C GLY A 35 5.09 -5.14 13.42
N ASP A 36 5.78 -5.68 12.42
CA ASP A 36 7.19 -6.06 12.53
C ASP A 36 8.13 -4.89 12.22
N THR A 37 7.83 -4.15 11.15
CA THR A 37 8.64 -3.03 10.68
C THR A 37 7.94 -1.68 10.91
N ASP A 38 8.65 -0.74 11.53
CA ASP A 38 8.15 0.63 11.73
C ASP A 38 7.85 1.32 10.38
N GLY A 39 6.67 1.91 10.25
CA GLY A 39 6.21 2.56 9.00
C GLY A 39 5.61 1.64 7.93
N ILE A 40 5.38 0.35 8.22
CA ILE A 40 4.62 -0.54 7.35
C ILE A 40 3.15 -0.55 7.77
N GLU A 41 2.29 0.03 6.92
CA GLU A 41 0.85 0.18 7.17
C GLU A 41 0.05 -1.12 6.99
N ALA A 42 0.50 -2.01 6.10
CA ALA A 42 -0.20 -3.24 5.76
C ALA A 42 0.76 -4.34 5.32
N THR A 43 0.39 -5.59 5.63
CA THR A 43 1.06 -6.78 5.10
C THR A 43 0.60 -7.04 3.68
N THR A 44 1.51 -6.91 2.71
CA THR A 44 1.16 -6.85 1.26
C THR A 44 1.71 -8.01 0.43
N SER A 45 2.17 -9.10 1.06
CA SER A 45 2.75 -10.26 0.37
C SER A 45 1.86 -10.81 -0.77
N PRO A 46 0.54 -11.04 -0.58
CA PRO A 46 -0.30 -11.54 -1.65
C PRO A 46 -0.66 -10.41 -2.63
N LEU A 47 -0.45 -10.65 -3.93
CA LEU A 47 -0.81 -9.70 -4.98
C LEU A 47 -2.29 -9.33 -4.92
N GLY A 48 -2.62 -8.11 -5.33
CA GLY A 48 -3.99 -7.58 -5.30
C GLY A 48 -4.50 -7.15 -3.91
N GLN A 49 -4.02 -7.75 -2.82
CA GLN A 49 -4.52 -7.43 -1.48
C GLN A 49 -4.13 -6.01 -1.03
N GLY A 50 -2.89 -5.58 -1.28
CA GLY A 50 -2.49 -4.19 -1.02
C GLY A 50 -3.31 -3.17 -1.82
N PHE A 51 -3.76 -3.55 -3.03
CA PHE A 51 -4.68 -2.72 -3.83
C PHE A 51 -6.03 -2.58 -3.11
N ALA A 52 -6.61 -3.69 -2.66
CA ALA A 52 -7.90 -3.72 -1.97
C ALA A 52 -7.86 -3.01 -0.61
N SER A 53 -6.85 -3.28 0.22
CA SER A 53 -6.68 -2.65 1.54
C SER A 53 -6.63 -1.13 1.45
N ALA A 54 -5.96 -0.60 0.43
CA ALA A 54 -5.88 0.85 0.22
C ALA A 54 -7.23 1.49 -0.11
N ILE A 55 -8.10 0.83 -0.87
CA ILE A 55 -9.47 1.29 -1.08
C ILE A 55 -10.26 1.28 0.22
N GLY A 56 -10.07 0.27 1.07
CA GLY A 56 -10.63 0.27 2.43
C GLY A 56 -10.21 1.49 3.24
N LEU A 57 -8.94 1.87 3.20
CA LEU A 57 -8.43 3.11 3.83
C LEU A 57 -9.05 4.37 3.21
N GLY A 58 -9.23 4.40 1.88
CA GLY A 58 -9.89 5.51 1.19
C GLY A 58 -11.35 5.67 1.61
N ILE A 59 -12.10 4.57 1.72
CA ILE A 59 -13.48 4.57 2.22
C ILE A 59 -13.52 5.04 3.67
N ALA A 60 -12.60 4.54 4.52
CA ALA A 60 -12.53 4.94 5.91
C ALA A 60 -12.24 6.44 6.07
N GLN A 61 -11.29 6.99 5.32
CA GLN A 61 -10.99 8.43 5.34
C GLN A 61 -12.20 9.25 4.90
N ALA A 62 -12.84 8.89 3.77
CA ALA A 62 -14.00 9.63 3.26
C ALA A 62 -15.18 9.59 4.25
N HIS A 63 -15.45 8.43 4.84
CA HIS A 63 -16.49 8.29 5.86
C HIS A 63 -16.17 9.11 7.11
N MET A 64 -14.96 8.98 7.65
CA MET A 64 -14.56 9.71 8.86
C MET A 64 -14.57 11.23 8.63
N ALA A 65 -14.12 11.69 7.48
CA ALA A 65 -14.18 13.10 7.09
C ALA A 65 -15.63 13.60 7.06
N ALA A 66 -16.55 12.84 6.45
CA ALA A 66 -17.97 13.20 6.39
C ALA A 66 -18.65 13.21 7.77
N VAL A 67 -18.19 12.39 8.71
CA VAL A 67 -18.77 12.30 10.06
C VAL A 67 -18.23 13.36 11.02
N TYR A 68 -16.94 13.71 10.92
CA TYR A 68 -16.25 14.49 11.94
C TYR A 68 -15.70 15.84 11.48
N ASN A 69 -15.55 16.09 10.18
CA ASN A 69 -15.08 17.39 9.72
C ASN A 69 -16.23 18.42 9.78
N GLU A 70 -15.89 19.64 10.18
CA GLU A 70 -16.79 20.79 10.21
C GLU A 70 -16.18 21.94 9.37
N ASP A 71 -16.99 22.92 8.97
CA ASP A 71 -16.54 24.01 8.09
C ASP A 71 -15.30 24.76 8.60
N SER A 72 -15.14 24.90 9.93
CA SER A 72 -14.00 25.54 10.57
C SER A 72 -12.91 24.58 11.04
N PHE A 73 -13.09 23.27 10.88
CA PHE A 73 -12.19 22.25 11.43
C PHE A 73 -12.18 20.99 10.56
N ASP A 74 -11.11 20.83 9.79
CA ASP A 74 -10.92 19.75 8.80
C ASP A 74 -9.71 18.85 9.16
N PRO A 75 -9.78 18.05 10.23
CA PRO A 75 -8.65 17.24 10.69
C PRO A 75 -8.38 16.01 9.81
N ILE A 76 -9.35 15.54 9.02
CA ILE A 76 -9.25 14.28 8.26
C ILE A 76 -9.23 14.61 6.77
N ASN A 77 -8.04 14.95 6.27
CA ASN A 77 -7.80 15.36 4.87
C ASN A 77 -6.59 14.63 4.25
N ASN A 78 -6.22 13.48 4.80
CA ASN A 78 -5.11 12.67 4.31
C ASN A 78 -5.44 11.99 2.98
N TYR A 79 -4.39 11.59 2.27
CA TYR A 79 -4.45 10.83 1.02
C TYR A 79 -3.87 9.43 1.22
N THR A 80 -4.30 8.51 0.37
CA THR A 80 -3.78 7.14 0.31
C THR A 80 -3.09 6.91 -1.03
N TYR A 81 -1.78 6.63 -0.97
CA TYR A 81 -0.94 6.34 -2.14
C TYR A 81 -0.57 4.87 -2.20
N VAL A 82 -0.61 4.30 -3.40
CA VAL A 82 -0.36 2.86 -3.60
C VAL A 82 0.53 2.63 -4.80
N PHE A 83 1.61 1.89 -4.62
CA PHE A 83 2.42 1.40 -5.73
C PHE A 83 1.95 0.00 -6.13
N ILE A 84 1.72 -0.20 -7.43
CA ILE A 84 1.23 -1.46 -7.98
C ILE A 84 2.01 -1.84 -9.23
N GLY A 85 2.07 -3.13 -9.53
CA GLY A 85 2.57 -3.65 -10.81
C GLY A 85 1.52 -4.52 -11.50
N ASP A 86 1.88 -5.05 -12.67
CA ASP A 86 1.02 -5.86 -13.53
C ASP A 86 0.32 -7.00 -12.76
N GLY A 87 1.07 -7.69 -11.90
CA GLY A 87 0.55 -8.81 -11.11
C GLY A 87 -0.60 -8.43 -10.18
N CYS A 88 -0.60 -7.22 -9.60
CA CYS A 88 -1.72 -6.77 -8.77
C CYS A 88 -2.99 -6.53 -9.60
N LEU A 89 -2.85 -6.08 -10.84
CA LEU A 89 -3.97 -5.81 -11.75
C LEU A 89 -4.54 -7.08 -12.39
N MET A 90 -3.79 -8.19 -12.38
CA MET A 90 -4.24 -9.49 -12.86
C MET A 90 -5.08 -10.26 -11.84
N GLU A 91 -5.05 -9.86 -10.57
CA GLU A 91 -5.86 -10.49 -9.52
C GLU A 91 -7.29 -9.96 -9.56
N ASP A 92 -8.28 -10.86 -9.57
CA ASP A 92 -9.70 -10.50 -9.71
C ASP A 92 -10.17 -9.51 -8.63
N VAL A 93 -9.64 -9.67 -7.40
CA VAL A 93 -9.94 -8.76 -6.27
C VAL A 93 -9.66 -7.30 -6.60
N ALA A 94 -8.62 -7.01 -7.40
CA ALA A 94 -8.28 -5.64 -7.77
C ALA A 94 -9.34 -5.04 -8.71
N SER A 95 -9.89 -5.85 -9.62
CA SER A 95 -10.97 -5.41 -10.53
C SER A 95 -12.27 -5.14 -9.78
N GLU A 96 -12.64 -6.02 -8.84
CA GLU A 96 -13.84 -5.86 -8.01
C GLU A 96 -13.80 -4.55 -7.21
N VAL A 97 -12.71 -4.33 -6.48
CA VAL A 97 -12.57 -3.14 -5.62
C VAL A 97 -12.31 -1.87 -6.42
N ALA A 98 -11.65 -1.93 -7.59
CA ALA A 98 -11.51 -0.78 -8.47
C ALA A 98 -12.87 -0.29 -9.00
N SER A 99 -13.75 -1.22 -9.39
CA SER A 99 -15.13 -0.92 -9.77
C SER A 99 -15.90 -0.22 -8.64
N LEU A 100 -15.77 -0.74 -7.42
CA LEU A 100 -16.36 -0.15 -6.22
C LEU A 100 -15.82 1.27 -5.94
N ALA A 101 -14.50 1.46 -6.02
CA ALA A 101 -13.87 2.76 -5.79
C ALA A 101 -14.31 3.81 -6.81
N GLY A 102 -14.45 3.41 -8.07
CA GLY A 102 -15.01 4.26 -9.13
C GLY A 102 -16.47 4.63 -8.89
N HIS A 103 -17.29 3.67 -8.44
CA HIS A 103 -18.68 3.91 -8.06
C HIS A 103 -18.82 4.89 -6.90
N LEU A 104 -17.95 4.76 -5.88
CA LEU A 104 -17.93 5.62 -4.69
C LEU A 104 -17.25 6.99 -4.92
N GLN A 105 -16.69 7.23 -6.11
CA GLN A 105 -16.01 8.48 -6.47
C GLN A 105 -14.90 8.89 -5.48
N LEU A 106 -14.09 7.93 -5.03
CA LEU A 106 -13.04 8.17 -4.05
C LEU A 106 -11.89 9.03 -4.63
N GLY A 107 -11.93 10.34 -4.37
CA GLY A 107 -10.93 11.32 -4.84
C GLY A 107 -9.66 11.44 -3.98
N ASN A 108 -9.58 10.67 -2.89
CA ASN A 108 -8.48 10.64 -1.92
C ASN A 108 -7.46 9.51 -2.18
N LEU A 109 -7.64 8.73 -3.26
CA LEU A 109 -6.79 7.62 -3.64
C LEU A 109 -5.93 7.96 -4.85
N THR A 110 -4.66 7.56 -4.82
CA THR A 110 -3.77 7.67 -5.99
C THR A 110 -2.95 6.39 -6.14
N TYR A 111 -3.14 5.72 -7.28
CA TYR A 111 -2.40 4.51 -7.64
C TYR A 111 -1.29 4.85 -8.63
N ILE A 112 -0.07 4.44 -8.30
CA ILE A 112 1.12 4.58 -9.13
C ILE A 112 1.41 3.21 -9.74
N TYR A 113 1.10 3.09 -11.02
CA TYR A 113 1.25 1.84 -11.77
C TYR A 113 2.64 1.76 -12.42
N GLY A 114 3.44 0.80 -11.96
CA GLY A 114 4.72 0.42 -12.56
C GLY A 114 4.54 -0.38 -13.85
N ASN A 115 4.04 0.26 -14.90
CA ASN A 115 3.80 -0.33 -16.21
C ASN A 115 5.13 -0.66 -16.93
N ASN A 116 5.69 -1.84 -16.67
CA ASN A 116 6.95 -2.28 -17.27
C ASN A 116 6.77 -3.41 -18.28
N HIS A 117 5.55 -3.92 -18.46
CA HIS A 117 5.21 -5.02 -19.37
C HIS A 117 6.00 -6.32 -19.11
N ILE A 118 6.41 -6.56 -17.86
CA ILE A 118 7.16 -7.76 -17.46
C ILE A 118 6.50 -8.39 -16.23
N SER A 119 6.13 -9.66 -16.33
CA SER A 119 5.68 -10.45 -15.17
C SER A 119 6.26 -11.86 -15.18
N HIS A 120 6.32 -12.51 -14.02
CA HIS A 120 6.77 -13.90 -13.92
C HIS A 120 5.86 -14.84 -14.75
N CYS A 121 4.57 -14.53 -14.87
CA CYS A 121 3.60 -15.31 -15.65
C CYS A 121 3.67 -15.08 -17.16
N GLN A 122 4.44 -14.08 -17.63
CA GLN A 122 4.65 -13.85 -19.07
C GLN A 122 5.71 -14.77 -19.69
N PHE A 123 6.45 -15.53 -18.87
CA PHE A 123 7.25 -16.66 -19.36
C PHE A 123 6.36 -17.92 -19.45
N LYS A 124 5.46 -17.93 -20.43
CA LYS A 124 4.83 -19.15 -20.94
C LYS A 124 5.33 -19.38 -22.37
N TRP A 125 5.81 -20.60 -22.59
CA TRP A 125 6.41 -21.17 -23.81
C TRP A 125 5.90 -20.63 -25.14
#